data_AF-A0A6D0F2E9-F1
#
_entry.id   AF-A0A6D0F2E9-F1
#
_cell.length_a   1.000
_cell.length_b   1.000
_cell.length_c   1.000
_cell.angle_alpha   90.00
_cell.angle_beta   90.00
_cell.angle_gamma   90.00
#
_symmetry.space_group_name_H-M   'P 1'
#
loop_
_entity.id
_entity.type
_entity.pdbx_description
1 polymer ?
#
loop_
_entity_poly.entity_id
_entity_poly.type
_entity_poly.pdbx_seq_one_letter_code
_entity_poly.pdbx_strand_id
1 'polypeptide(L)'
;MSELNEKLATAWEGFTKGDWQNEVNVRDFIQKNYTPYEGDESFLAGATEATTTLWDKVMEGVKLENRTHAPVDFDTAVASTITSHDAGYIN
;
A
#
# COMPACT_ATOMS: atom_id res chain seq x y z
N MET A 1 -17.52 -35.46 9.60
CA MET A 1 -16.37 -35.40 10.52
C MET A 1 -15.07 -35.81 9.82
N SER A 2 -15.03 -36.92 9.07
CA SER A 2 -13.83 -37.35 8.31
C SER A 2 -13.37 -36.34 7.26
N GLU A 3 -14.26 -35.89 6.37
CA GLU A 3 -13.89 -34.99 5.26
C GLU A 3 -13.38 -33.62 5.71
N LEU A 4 -13.89 -33.09 6.84
CA LEU A 4 -13.46 -31.80 7.36
C LEU A 4 -12.03 -31.89 7.89
N ASN A 5 -11.68 -32.99 8.56
CA ASN A 5 -10.33 -33.23 9.06
C ASN A 5 -9.32 -33.47 7.93
N GLU A 6 -9.74 -34.12 6.84
CA GLU A 6 -8.90 -34.28 5.64
C GLU A 6 -8.65 -32.93 4.96
N LYS A 7 -9.70 -32.12 4.75
CA LYS A 7 -9.54 -30.78 4.16
C LYS A 7 -8.64 -29.87 5.00
N LEU A 8 -8.76 -29.95 6.33
CA LEU A 8 -7.88 -29.22 7.23
C LEU A 8 -6.44 -29.73 7.13
N ALA A 9 -6.22 -31.06 7.12
CA ALA A 9 -4.88 -31.63 6.96
C ALA A 9 -4.21 -31.18 5.66
N THR A 10 -4.95 -31.10 4.55
CA THR A 10 -4.46 -30.57 3.27
C THR A 10 -4.19 -29.06 3.33
N ALA A 11 -5.05 -28.28 3.96
CA ALA A 11 -4.87 -26.82 4.07
C ALA A 11 -3.60 -26.42 4.82
N TRP A 12 -3.10 -27.30 5.69
CA TRP A 12 -1.91 -27.07 6.52
C TRP A 12 -0.65 -27.77 6.00
N GLU A 13 -0.69 -28.37 4.82
CA GLU A 13 0.46 -29.03 4.21
C GLU A 13 1.58 -28.02 3.91
N GLY A 14 2.79 -28.31 4.39
CA GLY A 14 3.95 -27.42 4.25
C GLY A 14 4.17 -26.42 5.39
N PHE A 15 3.23 -26.30 6.35
CA PHE A 15 3.45 -25.49 7.55
C PHE A 15 4.14 -26.29 8.67
N THR A 16 5.05 -25.65 9.39
CA THR A 16 5.71 -26.14 10.59
C THR A 16 4.70 -26.31 11.73
N LYS A 17 4.66 -27.53 12.29
CA LYS A 17 3.76 -27.91 13.39
C LYS A 17 4.02 -27.07 14.64
N GLY A 18 2.96 -26.83 15.42
CA GLY A 18 3.06 -26.09 16.66
C GLY A 18 1.80 -26.11 17.51
N ASP A 19 1.80 -25.30 18.56
CA ASP A 19 0.72 -25.21 19.55
C ASP A 19 -0.57 -24.70 18.90
N TRP A 20 -0.43 -23.94 17.81
CA TRP A 20 -1.53 -23.48 16.96
C TRP A 20 -2.43 -24.58 16.38
N GLN A 21 -1.99 -25.85 16.36
CA GLN A 21 -2.81 -26.98 15.91
C GLN A 21 -3.77 -27.50 17.00
N ASN A 22 -3.43 -27.26 18.26
CA ASN A 22 -4.19 -27.76 19.41
C ASN A 22 -5.02 -26.63 20.07
N GLU A 23 -4.62 -25.38 19.89
CA GLU A 23 -5.29 -24.20 20.40
C GLU A 23 -5.19 -23.02 19.42
N VAL A 24 -6.02 -21.99 19.61
CA VAL A 24 -5.95 -20.77 18.80
C VAL A 24 -4.71 -19.95 19.19
N ASN A 25 -3.60 -20.18 18.49
CA ASN A 25 -2.31 -19.53 18.77
C ASN A 25 -1.67 -18.94 17.51
N VAL A 26 -2.13 -17.74 17.13
CA VAL A 26 -1.67 -17.04 15.91
C VAL A 26 -0.18 -16.68 15.99
N ARG A 27 0.34 -16.37 17.19
CA ARG A 27 1.75 -16.03 17.38
C ARG A 27 2.66 -17.21 17.04
N ASP A 28 2.38 -18.39 17.59
CA ASP A 28 3.17 -19.60 17.34
C ASP A 28 3.15 -19.97 15.84
N PHE A 29 2.00 -19.83 15.18
CA PHE A 29 1.88 -20.04 13.74
C PHE A 29 2.80 -19.12 12.93
N ILE A 30 2.73 -17.80 13.16
CA ILE A 30 3.54 -16.83 12.41
C ILE A 30 5.02 -17.07 12.67
N GLN A 31 5.43 -17.22 13.93
CA GLN A 31 6.86 -17.36 14.26
C GLN A 31 7.49 -18.62 13.66
N LYS A 32 6.73 -19.72 13.55
CA LYS A 32 7.23 -20.98 12.97
C LYS A 32 7.19 -21.04 11.45
N ASN A 33 6.48 -20.13 10.79
CA ASN A 33 6.19 -20.19 9.35
C ASN A 33 6.51 -18.90 8.59
N TYR A 34 6.99 -17.84 9.25
CA TYR A 34 7.44 -16.65 8.55
C TYR A 34 8.81 -16.88 7.94
N THR A 35 8.96 -16.50 6.67
CA THR A 35 10.26 -16.33 6.03
C THR A 35 10.42 -14.85 5.77
N PRO A 36 11.37 -14.15 6.43
CA PRO A 36 11.59 -12.75 6.14
C PRO A 36 11.99 -12.59 4.67
N TYR A 37 11.38 -11.60 4.01
CA TYR A 37 11.81 -11.17 2.69
C TYR A 37 12.92 -10.14 2.86
N GLU A 38 14.15 -10.54 2.58
CA GLU A 38 15.35 -9.67 2.65
C GLU A 38 15.76 -9.12 1.27
N GLY A 39 14.90 -9.30 0.26
CA GLY A 39 15.10 -8.71 -1.06
C GLY A 39 14.86 -7.19 -1.06
N ASP A 40 15.00 -6.58 -2.24
CA ASP A 40 14.80 -5.16 -2.45
C ASP A 40 13.39 -4.86 -3.00
N GLU A 41 13.20 -3.64 -3.49
CA GLU A 41 11.95 -3.19 -4.11
C GLU A 41 11.58 -3.91 -5.42
N SER A 42 12.37 -4.88 -5.89
CA SER A 42 12.10 -5.62 -7.13
C SER A 42 10.78 -6.41 -7.13
N PHE A 43 10.18 -6.70 -5.97
CA PHE A 43 8.84 -7.31 -5.92
C PHE A 43 7.72 -6.30 -6.22
N LEU A 44 8.01 -5.00 -6.16
CA LEU A 44 7.04 -3.95 -6.45
C LEU A 44 6.84 -3.85 -7.97
N ALA A 45 5.58 -3.74 -8.38
CA ALA A 45 5.26 -3.34 -9.73
C ALA A 45 5.65 -1.87 -9.94
N GLY A 46 6.23 -1.56 -11.09
CA GLY A 46 6.53 -0.19 -11.47
C GLY A 46 5.27 0.68 -11.62
N ALA A 47 5.47 2.00 -11.70
CA ALA A 47 4.39 2.94 -11.95
C ALA A 47 3.69 2.63 -13.29
N THR A 48 2.36 2.76 -13.30
CA THR A 48 1.58 2.63 -14.54
C THR A 48 1.77 3.84 -15.45
N GLU A 49 1.52 3.70 -16.75
CA GLU A 49 1.58 4.81 -17.70
C GLU A 49 0.67 5.99 -17.27
N ALA A 50 -0.51 5.69 -16.72
CA ALA A 50 -1.41 6.70 -16.18
C ALA A 50 -0.78 7.48 -15.02
N THR A 51 -0.10 6.80 -14.11
CA THR A 51 0.61 7.41 -12.99
C THR A 51 1.77 8.28 -13.49
N THR A 52 2.58 7.77 -14.41
CA THR A 52 3.74 8.51 -14.96
C THR A 52 3.28 9.75 -15.71
N THR A 53 2.25 9.65 -16.55
CA THR A 53 1.69 10.78 -17.32
C THR A 53 1.18 11.88 -16.39
N LEU A 54 0.44 11.52 -15.34
CA LEU A 54 -0.04 12.47 -14.36
C LEU A 54 1.13 13.16 -13.65
N TRP A 55 2.15 12.39 -13.29
CA TRP A 55 3.32 12.90 -12.58
C TRP A 55 4.16 13.85 -13.42
N ASP A 56 4.32 13.57 -14.71
CA ASP A 56 5.00 14.46 -15.64
C ASP A 56 4.32 15.83 -15.71
N LYS A 57 2.98 15.89 -15.73
CA LYS A 57 2.23 17.15 -15.68
C LYS A 57 2.48 17.93 -14.38
N VAL A 58 2.44 17.23 -13.24
CA VAL A 58 2.68 17.85 -11.92
C VAL A 58 4.09 18.43 -11.85
N MET A 59 5.08 17.70 -12.37
CA MET A 59 6.47 18.13 -12.35
C MET A 59 6.73 19.40 -13.14
N GLU A 60 5.97 19.69 -14.21
CA GLU A 60 6.05 20.98 -14.91
C GLU A 60 5.61 22.15 -14.03
N GLY A 61 4.55 21.96 -13.22
CA GLY A 61 4.13 22.94 -12.21
C GLY A 61 5.22 23.18 -11.17
N VAL A 62 5.78 22.10 -10.61
CA VAL A 62 6.87 22.19 -9.62
C VAL A 62 8.10 22.90 -10.18
N LYS A 63 8.47 22.64 -11.45
CA LYS A 63 9.57 23.37 -12.12
C LYS A 63 9.28 24.87 -12.23
N LEU A 64 8.03 25.24 -12.51
CA LEU A 64 7.62 26.63 -12.58
C LEU A 64 7.79 27.32 -11.23
N GLU A 65 7.25 26.73 -10.15
CA GLU A 65 7.37 27.28 -8.79
C GLU A 65 8.81 27.43 -8.35
N ASN A 66 9.64 26.42 -8.62
CA ASN A 66 11.07 26.46 -8.30
C ASN A 66 11.80 27.58 -9.05
N ARG A 67 11.40 27.89 -10.29
CA ARG A 67 12.02 28.97 -11.06
C ARG A 67 11.55 30.35 -10.59
N THR A 68 10.26 30.50 -10.33
CA THR A 68 9.65 31.78 -9.94
C THR A 68 9.80 32.08 -8.45
N HIS A 69 10.11 31.07 -7.64
CA HIS A 69 10.04 31.11 -6.17
C HIS A 69 8.68 31.63 -5.67
N ALA A 70 7.64 31.40 -6.48
CA ALA A 70 6.29 31.85 -6.26
C ALA A 70 5.34 30.73 -6.69
N PRO A 71 4.29 30.43 -5.93
CA PRO A 71 3.41 29.33 -6.30
C PRO A 71 2.68 29.58 -7.61
N VAL A 72 2.35 28.48 -8.30
CA VAL A 72 1.73 28.57 -9.64
C VAL A 72 0.36 29.21 -9.56
N ASP A 73 -0.42 28.84 -8.54
CA ASP A 73 -1.78 29.32 -8.35
C ASP A 73 -2.18 29.24 -6.87
N PHE A 74 -3.10 30.11 -6.47
CA PHE A 74 -3.70 30.13 -5.13
C PHE A 74 -5.16 30.52 -5.22
N ASP A 75 -6.01 29.85 -4.44
CA ASP A 75 -7.39 30.27 -4.25
C ASP A 75 -7.44 31.55 -3.40
N THR A 76 -7.76 32.68 -4.03
CA THR A 76 -7.97 33.97 -3.36
C THR A 76 -9.44 34.27 -3.08
N ALA A 77 -10.36 33.41 -3.52
CA ALA A 77 -11.79 33.65 -3.44
C ALA A 77 -12.40 33.10 -2.14
N VAL A 78 -11.85 32.00 -1.62
CA VAL A 78 -12.39 31.32 -0.43
C VAL A 78 -11.47 31.49 0.77
N ALA A 79 -12.03 31.98 1.89
CA ALA A 79 -11.32 32.03 3.15
C ALA A 79 -11.12 30.61 3.73
N SER A 80 -9.86 30.26 4.03
CA SER A 80 -9.49 28.90 4.46
C SER A 80 -10.08 28.52 5.82
N THR A 81 -10.88 27.46 5.85
CA THR A 81 -11.36 26.77 7.06
C THR A 81 -11.29 25.25 6.83
N ILE A 82 -11.51 24.42 7.87
CA ILE A 82 -11.30 22.96 7.79
C ILE A 82 -12.12 22.25 6.69
N THR A 83 -13.23 22.84 6.23
CA THR A 83 -14.07 22.31 5.14
C THR A 83 -14.36 23.34 4.04
N SER A 84 -13.50 24.35 3.85
CA SER A 84 -13.79 25.45 2.90
C SER A 84 -13.63 25.08 1.44
N HIS A 85 -12.80 24.08 1.13
CA HIS A 85 -12.52 23.67 -0.25
C HIS A 85 -13.04 22.26 -0.51
N ASP A 86 -13.57 22.05 -1.71
CA ASP A 86 -13.96 20.74 -2.22
C ASP A 86 -12.73 19.87 -2.54
N ALA A 87 -12.96 18.63 -2.96
CA ALA A 87 -11.89 17.73 -3.36
C ALA A 87 -11.08 18.29 -4.54
N GLY A 88 -9.77 18.43 -4.36
CA GLY A 88 -8.84 18.80 -5.43
C GLY A 88 -8.51 17.59 -6.31
N TYR A 89 -8.57 17.78 -7.63
CA TYR A 89 -8.20 16.77 -8.61
C TYR A 89 -7.13 17.30 -9.55
N ILE A 90 -6.21 16.43 -9.93
CA ILE A 90 -5.23 16.67 -10.98
C ILE A 90 -5.62 15.75 -12.14
N ASN A 91 -5.89 16.33 -13.31
CA ASN A 91 -6.41 15.62 -14.50
C ASN A 91 -5.34 15.52 -15.60
#